data_AF-A0A9P5ALT5-F1
#
_entry.id   AF-A0A9P5ALT5-F1
#
_cell.length_a   1.000
_cell.length_b   1.000
_cell.length_c   1.000
_cell.angle_alpha   90.00
_cell.angle_beta   90.00
_cell.angle_gamma   90.00
#
_symmetry.space_group_name_H-M   'P 1'
#
loop_
_entity.id
_entity.type
_entity.pdbx_description
1 polymer ?
#
loop_
_entity_poly.entity_id
_entity_poly.type
_entity_poly.pdbx_seq_one_letter_code
_entity_poly.pdbx_strand_id
1 'polypeptide(L)'
;MFERKPFNYGDLDLIYKHGQVGVTKASVTIVFDNRDKKQSPVGFKEYTAISVTRQIGLGSTSKYLINGHRAQQQTVHNLFQSVQLNINNPNFLIMQGKITKVLNMKLMEILAMIEEAAGTRMFADRRDKAVRAMARKEIKLQELQELLEDEIEPKLKKLRKREPSWNFNISKTISRDWPASVELECTKKQRQSLQDSVERLRCEVGHLEDNTQPVRLQRDKKLSKCGKGRGLEEIVKKHVNELMRLDTVSELKNLDLNEERAKESAARKTVIELEAAFNDKTFLFDSAKATYDKAKENLTKQIQSVELREELLQTLQAGVTSRISSENSYQAQLRDAKRRATTATMEQEQANLKIEHLPSRVYR
;
A
#
# COMPACT_ATOMS: atom_id res chain seq x y z
N MET A 1 21.22 -42.74 1.78
CA MET A 1 20.25 -42.20 2.75
C MET A 1 20.94 -42.11 4.11
N PHE A 2 21.73 -41.05 4.34
CA PHE A 2 22.36 -40.79 5.65
C PHE A 2 22.08 -39.33 6.01
N GLU A 3 20.85 -39.09 6.43
CA GLU A 3 20.45 -37.83 7.03
C GLU A 3 21.01 -37.83 8.47
N ARG A 4 22.24 -37.33 8.63
CA ARG A 4 22.78 -37.06 9.96
C ARG A 4 21.88 -35.98 10.57
N LYS A 5 21.03 -36.40 11.53
CA LYS A 5 20.23 -35.50 12.35
C LYS A 5 21.12 -34.36 12.88
N PRO A 6 20.62 -33.11 12.94
CA PRO A 6 21.38 -32.01 13.51
C PRO A 6 21.77 -32.39 14.95
N PHE A 7 23.08 -32.38 15.24
CA PHE A 7 23.62 -32.54 16.58
C PHE A 7 23.13 -31.37 17.45
N ASN A 8 22.02 -31.58 18.17
CA ASN A 8 21.68 -30.78 19.33
C ASN A 8 22.63 -31.22 20.45
N TYR A 9 23.82 -30.62 20.50
CA TYR A 9 24.66 -30.70 21.69
C TYR A 9 23.84 -30.18 22.87
N GLY A 10 23.61 -31.02 23.88
CA GLY A 10 23.00 -30.59 25.12
C GLY A 10 23.91 -29.58 25.81
N ASP A 11 23.37 -28.62 26.56
CA ASP A 11 24.16 -27.60 27.27
C ASP A 11 25.26 -28.20 28.18
N LEU A 12 25.14 -29.47 28.56
CA LEU A 12 26.14 -30.24 29.32
C LEU A 12 27.44 -30.50 28.55
N ASP A 13 27.39 -30.67 27.23
CA ASP A 13 28.57 -30.94 26.40
C ASP A 13 29.47 -29.69 26.24
N LEU A 14 28.93 -28.52 26.58
CA LEU A 14 29.64 -27.24 26.55
C LEU A 14 30.48 -27.00 27.83
N ILE A 15 30.29 -27.80 28.88
CA ILE A 15 31.07 -27.72 30.11
C ILE A 15 32.26 -28.67 30.02
N TYR A 16 33.46 -28.23 30.41
CA TYR A 16 34.68 -29.03 30.35
C TYR A 16 34.49 -30.42 30.99
N LYS A 17 34.72 -31.48 30.21
CA LYS A 17 34.50 -32.88 30.61
C LYS A 17 33.11 -33.13 31.21
N HIS A 18 32.07 -32.48 30.68
CA HIS A 18 30.68 -32.62 31.10
C HIS A 18 30.45 -32.31 32.60
N GLY A 19 31.37 -31.58 33.22
CA GLY A 19 31.33 -31.24 34.65
C GLY A 19 31.70 -32.36 35.62
N GLN A 20 32.25 -33.48 35.16
CA GLN A 20 32.67 -34.61 36.00
C GLN A 20 33.91 -34.33 36.87
N VAL A 21 34.68 -33.28 36.55
CA VAL A 21 35.96 -32.96 37.21
C VAL A 21 35.83 -31.74 38.14
N GLY A 22 34.69 -31.60 38.82
CA GLY A 22 34.43 -30.50 39.76
C GLY A 22 34.22 -29.11 39.11
N VAL A 23 34.36 -28.99 37.78
CA VAL A 23 34.04 -27.77 37.03
C VAL A 23 32.55 -27.76 36.70
N THR A 24 31.77 -27.04 37.50
CA THR A 24 30.30 -27.07 37.42
C THR A 24 29.69 -25.94 36.58
N LYS A 25 30.52 -25.00 36.10
CA LYS A 25 30.09 -23.82 35.35
C LYS A 25 31.07 -23.48 34.23
N ALA A 26 30.54 -23.03 33.10
CA ALA A 26 31.29 -22.41 32.01
C ALA A 26 30.78 -20.99 31.79
N SER A 27 31.68 -20.04 31.55
CA SER A 27 31.31 -18.65 31.26
C SER A 27 32.15 -18.10 30.13
N VAL A 28 31.50 -17.47 29.15
CA VAL A 28 32.17 -16.78 28.04
C VAL A 28 31.77 -15.32 28.11
N THR A 29 32.75 -14.44 28.17
CA THR A 29 32.59 -12.98 28.14
C THR A 29 33.19 -12.43 26.87
N ILE A 30 32.40 -11.68 26.10
CA ILE A 30 32.87 -10.93 24.94
C ILE A 30 32.83 -9.46 25.31
N VAL A 31 33.94 -8.75 25.04
CA VAL A 31 34.06 -7.31 25.27
C VAL A 31 34.06 -6.63 23.91
N PHE A 32 33.05 -5.79 23.68
CA PHE A 32 32.91 -4.98 22.48
C PHE A 32 33.41 -3.57 22.73
N ASP A 33 34.17 -3.04 21.77
CA ASP A 33 34.55 -1.63 21.75
C ASP A 33 33.34 -0.79 21.28
N ASN A 34 32.94 0.20 22.09
CA ASN A 34 31.77 1.07 21.85
C ASN A 34 32.19 2.55 21.78
N ARG A 35 33.32 2.81 21.12
CA ARG A 35 33.79 4.17 20.80
C ARG A 35 32.89 4.91 19.81
N ASP A 36 32.36 4.23 18.79
CA ASP A 36 31.44 4.83 17.83
C ASP A 36 30.02 4.94 18.40
N LYS A 37 29.66 6.15 18.83
CA LYS A 37 28.36 6.43 19.45
C LYS A 37 27.18 6.38 18.50
N LYS A 38 27.41 6.40 17.18
CA LYS A 38 26.34 6.29 16.18
C LYS A 38 25.84 4.84 16.06
N GLN A 39 26.74 3.88 16.24
CA GLN A 39 26.43 2.45 16.16
C GLN A 39 26.12 1.83 17.54
N SER A 40 26.21 2.61 18.62
CA SER A 40 25.89 2.13 19.96
C SER A 40 24.44 1.66 20.09
N PRO A 41 24.19 0.51 20.74
CA PRO A 41 22.85 0.08 21.10
C PRO A 41 22.11 1.14 21.93
N VAL A 42 20.79 1.19 21.80
CA VAL A 42 19.92 2.11 22.56
C VAL A 42 20.10 1.85 24.07
N GLY A 43 20.39 2.90 24.83
CA GLY A 43 20.63 2.82 26.28
C GLY A 43 22.08 2.54 26.71
N PHE A 44 23.00 2.29 25.77
CA PHE A 44 24.41 1.99 26.08
C PHE A 44 25.41 3.04 25.54
N LYS A 45 24.94 4.23 25.15
CA LYS A 45 25.78 5.29 24.58
C LYS A 45 26.84 5.82 25.56
N GLU A 46 26.55 5.82 26.85
CA GLU A 46 27.46 6.33 27.90
C GLU A 46 28.67 5.41 28.12
N TYR A 47 28.55 4.12 27.83
CA TYR A 47 29.61 3.14 28.04
C TYR A 47 30.59 3.14 26.86
N THR A 48 31.90 3.18 27.16
CA THR A 48 32.98 3.09 26.16
C THR A 48 33.25 1.66 25.70
N ALA A 49 32.96 0.68 26.55
CA ALA A 49 33.02 -0.74 26.23
C ALA A 49 31.78 -1.44 26.77
N ILE A 50 31.30 -2.46 26.04
CA ILE A 50 30.14 -3.27 26.45
C ILE A 50 30.61 -4.71 26.61
N SER A 51 30.42 -5.29 27.80
CA SER A 51 30.71 -6.71 28.05
C SER A 51 29.43 -7.53 28.06
N VAL A 52 29.37 -8.58 27.24
CA VAL A 52 28.25 -9.52 27.20
C VAL A 52 28.78 -10.88 27.65
N THR A 53 28.18 -11.43 28.70
CA THR A 53 28.59 -12.72 29.27
C THR A 53 27.45 -13.73 29.21
N ARG A 54 27.72 -14.93 28.70
CA ARG A 54 26.83 -16.09 28.85
C ARG A 54 27.47 -17.07 29.83
N GLN A 55 26.72 -17.48 30.85
CA GLN A 55 27.11 -18.49 31.83
C GLN A 55 26.20 -19.70 31.70
N ILE A 56 26.77 -20.90 31.71
CA ILE A 56 26.06 -22.17 31.66
C ILE A 56 26.46 -22.96 32.91
N GLY A 57 25.48 -23.45 33.65
CA GLY A 57 25.69 -24.32 34.81
C GLY A 57 25.11 -25.72 34.60
N LEU A 58 25.51 -26.67 35.46
CA LEU A 58 24.89 -27.99 35.56
C LEU A 58 23.36 -27.84 35.79
N GLY A 59 22.56 -28.50 34.95
CA GLY A 59 21.08 -28.40 34.98
C GLY A 59 20.45 -27.50 33.91
N SER A 60 21.13 -27.27 32.77
CA SER A 60 20.63 -26.49 31.62
C SER A 60 20.22 -25.04 31.94
N THR A 61 20.78 -24.47 33.02
CA THR A 61 20.49 -23.07 33.37
C THR A 61 21.49 -22.15 32.68
N SER A 62 21.06 -21.54 31.57
CA SER A 62 21.79 -20.47 30.90
C SER A 62 21.46 -19.11 31.52
N LYS A 63 22.46 -18.36 31.97
CA LYS A 63 22.34 -16.98 32.48
C LYS A 63 23.05 -16.03 31.53
N TYR A 64 22.39 -14.92 31.22
CA TYR A 64 22.97 -13.85 30.40
C TYR A 64 23.24 -12.63 31.27
N LEU A 65 24.39 -12.00 31.09
CA LEU A 65 24.76 -10.76 31.76
C LEU A 65 25.25 -9.73 30.75
N ILE A 66 24.83 -8.47 30.91
CA ILE A 66 25.32 -7.32 30.15
C ILE A 66 25.95 -6.37 31.17
N ASN A 67 27.24 -6.05 31.02
CA ASN A 67 28.01 -5.26 31.99
C ASN A 67 27.88 -5.76 33.44
N GLY A 68 27.80 -7.08 33.62
CA GLY A 68 27.62 -7.71 34.94
C GLY A 68 26.17 -7.74 35.46
N HIS A 69 25.22 -7.05 34.82
CA HIS A 69 23.81 -7.11 35.18
C HIS A 69 23.09 -8.27 34.49
N ARG A 70 22.29 -9.03 35.25
CA ARG A 70 21.51 -10.14 34.71
C ARG A 70 20.49 -9.61 33.71
N ALA A 71 20.51 -10.17 32.50
CA ALA A 71 19.59 -9.83 31.41
C ALA A 71 18.82 -11.08 30.96
N GLN A 72 17.65 -10.86 30.35
CA GLN A 72 16.93 -11.94 29.69
C GLN A 72 17.60 -12.25 28.35
N GLN A 73 17.48 -13.50 27.87
CA GLN A 73 17.97 -13.90 26.56
C GLN A 73 17.43 -13.00 25.44
N GLN A 74 16.14 -12.62 25.50
CA GLN A 74 15.52 -11.71 24.53
C GLN A 74 16.16 -10.32 24.53
N THR A 75 16.55 -9.80 25.70
CA THR A 75 17.22 -8.49 25.81
C THR A 75 18.59 -8.52 25.12
N VAL A 76 19.36 -9.61 25.31
CA VAL A 76 20.64 -9.80 24.63
C VAL A 76 20.45 -9.92 23.12
N HIS A 77 19.44 -10.66 22.66
CA HIS A 77 19.10 -10.74 21.24
C HIS A 77 18.73 -9.37 20.65
N ASN A 78 17.92 -8.59 21.35
CA ASN A 78 17.54 -7.24 20.93
C ASN A 78 18.75 -6.29 20.88
N LEU A 79 19.71 -6.45 21.80
CA LEU A 79 20.96 -5.69 21.79
C LEU A 79 21.76 -5.99 20.52
N PHE A 80 21.94 -7.27 20.18
CA PHE A 80 22.64 -7.67 18.95
C PHE A 80 21.88 -7.26 17.68
N GLN A 81 20.56 -7.36 17.69
CA GLN A 81 19.71 -6.88 16.59
C GLN A 81 19.85 -5.36 16.37
N SER A 82 20.07 -4.58 17.44
CA SER A 82 20.26 -3.12 17.34
C SER A 82 21.55 -2.74 16.64
N VAL A 83 22.60 -3.57 16.75
CA VAL A 83 23.87 -3.44 16.03
C VAL A 83 23.88 -4.23 14.72
N GLN A 84 22.68 -4.60 14.21
CA GLN A 84 22.50 -5.36 12.96
C GLN A 84 23.14 -6.76 12.95
N LEU A 85 23.44 -7.32 14.12
CA LEU A 85 23.93 -8.69 14.27
C LEU A 85 22.75 -9.61 14.61
N ASN A 86 22.21 -10.31 13.61
CA ASN A 86 21.14 -11.28 13.85
C ASN A 86 21.70 -12.69 14.10
N ILE A 87 21.95 -12.99 15.36
CA ILE A 87 22.53 -14.28 15.80
C ILE A 87 21.60 -15.46 15.52
N ASN A 88 20.29 -15.24 15.38
CA ASN A 88 19.33 -16.30 15.11
C ASN A 88 19.31 -16.76 13.65
N ASN A 89 19.95 -16.02 12.73
CA ASN A 89 20.02 -16.45 11.34
C ASN A 89 21.18 -17.43 11.13
N PRO A 90 20.93 -18.67 10.67
CA PRO A 90 21.99 -19.64 10.40
C PRO A 90 22.96 -19.19 9.30
N ASN A 91 22.59 -18.19 8.49
CA ASN A 91 23.41 -17.65 7.42
C ASN A 91 24.35 -16.52 7.88
N PHE A 92 24.23 -16.05 9.13
CA PHE A 92 25.13 -15.03 9.69
C PHE A 92 26.59 -15.51 9.79
N LEU A 93 26.81 -16.82 10.04
CA LEU A 93 28.14 -17.40 10.19
C LEU A 93 28.31 -18.64 9.31
N ILE A 94 29.21 -18.56 8.34
CA ILE A 94 29.59 -19.70 7.50
C ILE A 94 30.66 -20.51 8.23
N MET A 95 30.26 -21.66 8.79
CA MET A 95 31.17 -22.60 9.44
C MET A 95 31.92 -23.45 8.41
N GLN A 96 33.07 -24.00 8.80
CA GLN A 96 33.83 -24.95 7.97
C GLN A 96 32.95 -26.13 7.54
N GLY A 97 33.02 -26.51 6.27
CA GLY A 97 32.20 -27.58 5.69
C GLY A 97 30.76 -27.18 5.34
N LYS A 98 30.35 -25.92 5.58
CA LYS A 98 29.02 -25.41 5.18
C LYS A 98 29.02 -24.66 3.84
N ILE A 99 30.15 -24.54 3.15
CA ILE A 99 30.24 -23.81 1.87
C ILE A 99 29.37 -24.44 0.77
N THR A 100 29.30 -25.77 0.72
CA THR A 100 28.44 -26.52 -0.22
C THR A 100 26.96 -26.30 0.06
N LYS A 101 26.59 -26.01 1.31
CA LYS A 101 25.22 -25.63 1.67
C LYS A 101 24.86 -24.28 1.09
N VAL A 102 25.77 -23.29 1.16
CA VAL A 102 25.57 -21.95 0.57
C VAL A 102 25.43 -22.06 -0.96
N LEU A 103 26.25 -22.88 -1.60
CA LEU A 103 26.18 -23.12 -3.05
C LEU A 103 24.83 -23.72 -3.49
N ASN A 104 24.24 -24.57 -2.65
CA ASN A 104 22.98 -25.28 -2.93
C ASN A 104 21.75 -24.65 -2.23
N MET A 105 21.84 -23.38 -1.81
CA MET A 105 20.70 -22.69 -1.19
C MET A 105 19.57 -22.47 -2.20
N LYS A 106 18.33 -22.61 -1.72
CA LYS A 106 17.14 -22.23 -2.51
C LYS A 106 17.08 -20.71 -2.65
N LEU A 107 16.44 -20.20 -3.71
CA LEU A 107 16.26 -18.76 -3.93
C LEU A 107 15.68 -18.03 -2.72
N MET A 108 14.73 -18.64 -1.99
CA MET A 108 14.16 -18.05 -0.77
C MET A 108 15.19 -17.87 0.36
N GLU A 109 16.17 -18.77 0.48
CA GLU A 109 17.22 -18.69 1.49
C GLU A 109 18.28 -17.64 1.11
N ILE A 110 18.60 -17.52 -0.18
CA ILE A 110 19.48 -16.48 -0.72
C ILE A 110 18.83 -15.11 -0.54
N LEU A 111 17.54 -14.97 -0.87
CA LEU A 111 16.78 -13.74 -0.65
C LEU A 111 16.80 -13.35 0.82
N ALA A 112 16.54 -14.30 1.72
CA ALA A 112 16.60 -14.06 3.16
C ALA A 112 17.99 -13.57 3.64
N MET A 113 19.07 -14.08 3.04
CA MET A 113 20.44 -13.64 3.33
C MET A 113 20.69 -12.21 2.83
N ILE A 114 20.21 -11.88 1.63
CA ILE A 114 20.31 -10.53 1.05
C ILE A 114 19.47 -9.51 1.85
N GLU A 115 18.24 -9.86 2.20
CA GLU A 115 17.34 -9.02 3.02
C GLU A 115 17.91 -8.74 4.41
N GLU A 116 18.66 -9.68 4.96
CA GLU A 116 19.34 -9.50 6.23
C GLU A 116 20.56 -8.59 6.11
N ALA A 117 21.39 -8.78 5.08
CA ALA A 117 22.51 -7.89 4.79
C ALA A 117 22.04 -6.45 4.49
N ALA A 118 20.88 -6.31 3.85
CA ALA A 118 20.22 -5.03 3.61
C ALA A 118 19.48 -4.48 4.84
N GLY A 119 19.31 -5.27 5.92
CA GLY A 119 18.57 -4.90 7.13
C GLY A 119 17.05 -4.79 6.95
N THR A 120 16.50 -5.12 5.78
CA THR A 120 15.05 -5.02 5.48
C THR A 120 14.23 -6.08 6.20
N ARG A 121 14.83 -7.24 6.48
CA ARG A 121 14.15 -8.35 7.18
C ARG A 121 13.63 -7.97 8.57
N MET A 122 14.39 -7.16 9.31
CA MET A 122 13.98 -6.71 10.64
C MET A 122 12.75 -5.80 10.59
N PHE A 123 12.64 -4.99 9.55
CA PHE A 123 11.49 -4.15 9.31
C PHE A 123 10.26 -5.01 8.95
N ALA A 124 10.43 -5.99 8.05
CA ALA A 124 9.37 -6.93 7.67
C ALA A 124 8.85 -7.72 8.89
N ASP A 125 9.74 -8.27 9.72
CA ASP A 125 9.36 -8.99 10.94
C ASP A 125 8.60 -8.11 11.94
N ARG A 126 9.02 -6.85 12.11
CA ARG A 126 8.31 -5.88 12.97
C ARG A 126 6.93 -5.56 12.43
N ARG A 127 6.82 -5.34 11.11
CA ARG A 127 5.54 -5.12 10.42
C ARG A 127 4.62 -6.32 10.63
N ASP A 128 5.10 -7.54 10.42
CA ASP A 128 4.28 -8.74 10.53
C ASP A 128 3.85 -9.02 11.97
N LYS A 129 4.69 -8.69 12.96
CA LYS A 129 4.31 -8.73 14.38
C LYS A 129 3.24 -7.70 14.71
N ALA A 130 3.37 -6.47 14.17
CA ALA A 130 2.39 -5.41 14.36
C ALA A 130 1.04 -5.79 13.72
N VAL A 131 1.05 -6.29 12.48
CA VAL A 131 -0.15 -6.77 11.78
C VAL A 131 -0.84 -7.89 12.58
N ARG A 132 -0.09 -8.88 13.07
CA ARG A 132 -0.64 -9.94 13.94
C ARG A 132 -1.16 -9.43 15.27
N ALA A 133 -0.59 -8.35 15.81
CA ALA A 133 -1.09 -7.73 17.03
C ALA A 133 -2.39 -6.95 16.75
N MET A 134 -2.47 -6.23 15.64
CA MET A 134 -3.67 -5.52 15.19
C MET A 134 -4.82 -6.50 14.94
N ALA A 135 -4.59 -7.58 14.18
CA ALA A 135 -5.61 -8.60 13.93
C ALA A 135 -6.18 -9.20 15.24
N ARG A 136 -5.32 -9.46 16.23
CA ARG A 136 -5.76 -9.95 17.56
C ARG A 136 -6.55 -8.90 18.34
N LYS A 137 -6.27 -7.62 18.16
CA LYS A 137 -7.04 -6.54 18.78
C LYS A 137 -8.38 -6.32 18.07
N GLU A 138 -8.41 -6.45 16.75
CA GLU A 138 -9.63 -6.39 15.94
C GLU A 138 -10.64 -7.45 16.40
N ILE A 139 -10.19 -8.70 16.54
CA ILE A 139 -11.03 -9.80 17.04
C ILE A 139 -11.59 -9.47 18.43
N LYS A 140 -10.75 -8.97 19.35
CA LYS A 140 -11.21 -8.58 20.69
C LYS A 140 -12.18 -7.40 20.68
N LEU A 141 -12.01 -6.45 19.76
CA LEU A 141 -12.94 -5.34 19.61
C LEU A 141 -14.29 -5.83 19.09
N GLN A 142 -14.28 -6.77 18.15
CA GLN A 142 -15.49 -7.42 17.66
C GLN A 142 -16.21 -8.17 18.80
N GLU A 143 -15.49 -8.98 19.58
CA GLU A 143 -16.04 -9.66 20.77
C GLU A 143 -16.66 -8.67 21.78
N LEU A 144 -16.02 -7.50 21.98
CA LEU A 144 -16.54 -6.46 22.86
C LEU A 144 -17.77 -5.74 22.28
N GLN A 145 -17.83 -5.55 20.98
CA GLN A 145 -18.99 -4.98 20.30
C GLN A 145 -20.19 -5.92 20.38
N GLU A 146 -19.98 -7.21 20.13
CA GLU A 146 -21.00 -8.25 20.29
C GLU A 146 -21.52 -8.27 21.74
N LEU A 147 -20.64 -8.23 22.75
CA LEU A 147 -21.05 -8.12 24.15
C LEU A 147 -21.86 -6.85 24.45
N LEU A 148 -21.48 -5.71 23.86
CA LEU A 148 -22.17 -4.43 24.05
C LEU A 148 -23.60 -4.48 23.46
N GLU A 149 -23.75 -5.03 22.25
CA GLU A 149 -25.02 -5.12 21.54
C GLU A 149 -25.95 -6.19 22.16
N ASP A 150 -25.42 -7.37 22.49
CA ASP A 150 -26.24 -8.50 22.95
C ASP A 150 -26.59 -8.42 24.44
N GLU A 151 -25.72 -7.86 25.29
CA GLU A 151 -25.96 -7.81 26.72
C GLU A 151 -26.31 -6.42 27.24
N ILE A 152 -25.52 -5.41 26.89
CA ILE A 152 -25.59 -4.10 27.55
C ILE A 152 -26.76 -3.29 26.98
N GLU A 153 -26.91 -3.20 25.65
CA GLU A 153 -28.03 -2.50 25.02
C GLU A 153 -29.41 -2.98 25.49
N PRO A 154 -29.73 -4.29 25.52
CA PRO A 154 -31.05 -4.73 25.96
C PRO A 154 -31.27 -4.51 27.45
N LYS A 155 -30.22 -4.63 28.29
CA LYS A 155 -30.30 -4.24 29.71
C LYS A 155 -30.60 -2.74 29.84
N LEU A 156 -29.93 -1.88 29.06
CA LEU A 156 -30.15 -0.44 29.03
C LEU A 156 -31.57 -0.09 28.53
N LYS A 157 -32.05 -0.72 27.46
CA LYS A 157 -33.41 -0.54 26.93
C LYS A 157 -34.47 -0.97 27.95
N LYS A 158 -34.26 -2.08 28.67
CA LYS A 158 -35.15 -2.52 29.78
C LYS A 158 -35.18 -1.51 30.92
N LEU A 159 -34.02 -0.98 31.34
CA LEU A 159 -33.93 0.06 32.36
C LEU A 159 -34.61 1.36 31.91
N ARG A 160 -34.34 1.81 30.67
CA ARG A 160 -34.98 2.99 30.08
C ARG A 160 -36.47 2.82 29.86
N LYS A 161 -37.00 1.60 29.70
CA LYS A 161 -38.46 1.36 29.66
C LYS A 161 -39.09 1.40 31.05
N ARG A 162 -38.34 1.03 32.09
CA ARG A 162 -38.80 1.14 33.50
C ARG A 162 -38.86 2.58 33.98
N GLU A 163 -37.91 3.44 33.61
CA GLU A 163 -37.90 4.85 34.06
C GLU A 163 -39.15 5.67 33.72
N PRO A 164 -39.65 5.74 32.47
CA PRO A 164 -40.85 6.50 32.15
C PRO A 164 -42.09 5.87 32.76
N SER A 165 -42.14 4.56 33.03
CA SER A 165 -43.24 3.94 33.77
C SER A 165 -43.23 4.35 35.26
N TRP A 166 -42.05 4.43 35.87
CA TRP A 166 -41.88 4.88 37.25
C TRP A 166 -42.13 6.38 37.38
N ASN A 167 -41.55 7.20 36.48
CA ASN A 167 -41.72 8.63 36.43
C ASN A 167 -43.14 9.03 36.01
N PHE A 168 -43.83 8.26 35.15
CA PHE A 168 -45.24 8.48 34.83
C PHE A 168 -46.14 8.17 36.02
N ASN A 169 -45.88 7.10 36.78
CA ASN A 169 -46.65 6.82 37.99
C ASN A 169 -46.41 7.87 39.08
N ILE A 170 -45.16 8.28 39.29
CA ILE A 170 -44.81 9.35 40.24
C ILE A 170 -45.36 10.71 39.77
N SER A 171 -45.25 11.04 38.48
CA SER A 171 -45.81 12.26 37.89
C SER A 171 -47.33 12.26 37.91
N LYS A 172 -48.02 11.12 37.73
CA LYS A 172 -49.48 11.03 37.84
C LYS A 172 -49.96 11.17 39.29
N THR A 173 -49.14 10.75 40.26
CA THR A 173 -49.38 10.98 41.70
C THR A 173 -49.09 12.44 42.08
N ILE A 174 -48.03 13.05 41.56
CA ILE A 174 -47.62 14.44 41.87
C ILE A 174 -48.46 15.48 41.11
N SER A 175 -48.87 15.19 39.88
CA SER A 175 -49.69 16.07 39.02
C SER A 175 -51.14 16.17 39.50
N ARG A 176 -51.56 15.33 40.46
CA ARG A 176 -52.85 15.45 41.12
C ARG A 176 -52.81 16.45 42.29
N ASP A 177 -51.64 16.74 42.84
CA ASP A 177 -51.48 17.48 44.11
C ASP A 177 -50.53 18.70 44.05
N TRP A 178 -49.87 19.04 42.92
CA TRP A 178 -48.82 20.08 42.91
C TRP A 178 -48.96 21.14 41.79
N PRO A 179 -49.28 22.41 42.13
CA PRO A 179 -49.37 23.49 41.13
C PRO A 179 -47.99 24.00 40.69
N ALA A 180 -47.86 24.27 39.39
CA ALA A 180 -46.64 24.65 38.65
C ALA A 180 -45.79 25.81 39.23
N SER A 181 -46.31 26.57 40.20
CA SER A 181 -45.58 27.65 40.87
C SER A 181 -44.41 27.16 41.71
N VAL A 182 -44.52 26.00 42.36
CA VAL A 182 -43.45 25.54 43.27
C VAL A 182 -42.29 24.87 42.51
N GLU A 183 -42.53 24.37 41.30
CA GLU A 183 -41.47 23.84 40.42
C GLU A 183 -40.55 24.97 39.90
N LEU A 184 -41.11 26.13 39.57
CA LEU A 184 -40.36 27.34 39.24
C LEU A 184 -39.54 27.86 40.44
N GLU A 185 -40.05 27.70 41.66
CA GLU A 185 -39.35 28.12 42.87
C GLU A 185 -38.24 27.16 43.28
N CYS A 186 -38.46 25.85 43.16
CA CYS A 186 -37.42 24.83 43.39
C CYS A 186 -36.29 24.94 42.37
N THR A 187 -36.60 25.13 41.09
CA THR A 187 -35.58 25.31 40.05
C THR A 187 -34.81 26.61 40.22
N LYS A 188 -35.45 27.70 40.66
CA LYS A 188 -34.77 28.95 41.05
C LYS A 188 -33.82 28.76 42.23
N LYS A 189 -34.26 28.09 43.30
CA LYS A 189 -33.42 27.78 44.48
C LYS A 189 -32.23 26.89 44.12
N GLN A 190 -32.42 25.93 43.22
CA GLN A 190 -31.36 25.03 42.76
C GLN A 190 -30.38 25.73 41.81
N ARG A 191 -30.86 26.68 40.99
CA ARG A 191 -29.99 27.55 40.18
C ARG A 191 -29.17 28.50 41.06
N GLN A 192 -29.78 29.06 42.10
CA GLN A 192 -29.08 29.91 43.09
C GLN A 192 -28.02 29.12 43.86
N SER A 193 -28.32 27.90 44.34
CA SER A 193 -27.32 27.09 45.05
C SER A 193 -26.14 26.67 44.15
N LEU A 194 -26.39 26.44 42.86
CA LEU A 194 -25.34 26.21 41.86
C LEU A 194 -24.51 27.46 41.60
N GLN A 195 -25.14 28.64 41.49
CA GLN A 195 -24.43 29.92 41.36
C GLN A 195 -23.55 30.20 42.58
N ASP A 196 -24.06 30.00 43.80
CA ASP A 196 -23.30 30.17 45.04
C ASP A 196 -22.15 29.16 45.16
N SER A 197 -22.30 27.98 44.54
CA SER A 197 -21.22 26.98 44.48
C SER A 197 -20.15 27.36 43.46
N VAL A 198 -20.54 27.91 42.30
CA VAL A 198 -19.61 28.44 41.30
C VAL A 198 -18.84 29.63 41.86
N GLU A 199 -19.51 30.53 42.58
CA GLU A 199 -18.85 31.68 43.21
C GLU A 199 -17.88 31.24 44.32
N ARG A 200 -18.27 30.27 45.15
CA ARG A 200 -17.37 29.67 46.14
C ARG A 200 -16.14 29.03 45.49
N LEU A 201 -16.31 28.27 44.41
CA LEU A 201 -15.19 27.67 43.68
C LEU A 201 -14.32 28.74 43.00
N ARG A 202 -14.90 29.82 42.48
CA ARG A 202 -14.13 30.96 41.95
C ARG A 202 -13.30 31.62 43.04
N CYS A 203 -13.88 31.87 44.21
CA CYS A 203 -13.15 32.41 45.36
C CYS A 203 -12.07 31.45 45.84
N GLU A 204 -12.33 30.14 45.87
CA GLU A 204 -11.34 29.13 46.26
C GLU A 204 -10.19 29.05 45.26
N VAL A 205 -10.48 29.10 43.95
CA VAL A 205 -9.46 29.21 42.90
C VAL A 205 -8.66 30.51 43.06
N GLY A 206 -9.31 31.65 43.32
CA GLY A 206 -8.63 32.91 43.59
C GLY A 206 -7.72 32.83 44.83
N HIS A 207 -8.20 32.25 45.93
CA HIS A 207 -7.39 32.01 47.12
C HIS A 207 -6.22 31.06 46.85
N LEU A 208 -6.40 30.03 46.03
CA LEU A 208 -5.32 29.12 45.63
C LEU A 208 -4.29 29.83 44.74
N GLU A 209 -4.71 30.72 43.84
CA GLU A 209 -3.81 31.56 43.03
C GLU A 209 -3.02 32.53 43.91
N ASP A 210 -3.69 33.20 44.85
CA ASP A 210 -3.09 34.10 45.83
C ASP A 210 -2.16 33.37 46.81
N ASN A 211 -2.44 32.12 47.17
CA ASN A 211 -1.54 31.29 47.97
C ASN A 211 -0.36 30.75 47.15
N THR A 212 -0.53 30.58 45.84
CA THR A 212 0.53 30.12 44.95
C THR A 212 1.56 31.23 44.68
N GLN A 213 1.14 32.49 44.61
CA GLN A 213 2.02 33.68 44.46
C GLN A 213 3.16 33.77 45.50
N PRO A 214 2.91 33.75 46.83
CA PRO A 214 3.96 33.81 47.84
C PRO A 214 4.80 32.55 47.88
N VAL A 215 4.25 31.37 47.54
CA VAL A 215 5.03 30.13 47.41
C VAL A 215 5.98 30.20 46.22
N ARG A 216 5.58 30.81 45.10
CA ARG A 216 6.47 31.11 43.96
C ARG A 216 7.55 32.11 44.36
N LEU A 217 7.20 33.21 45.03
CA LEU A 217 8.17 34.19 45.52
C LEU A 217 9.16 33.59 46.54
N GLN A 218 8.72 32.68 47.41
CA GLN A 218 9.60 31.94 48.32
C GLN A 218 10.48 30.94 47.57
N ARG A 219 9.96 30.27 46.54
CA ARG A 219 10.74 29.41 45.64
C ARG A 219 11.82 30.22 44.93
N ASP A 220 11.50 31.40 44.40
CA ASP A 220 12.43 32.25 43.66
C ASP A 220 13.50 32.84 44.60
N LYS A 221 13.13 33.22 45.84
CA LYS A 221 14.09 33.61 46.89
C LYS A 221 15.01 32.45 47.30
N LYS A 222 14.51 31.20 47.33
CA LYS A 222 15.32 29.99 47.60
C LYS A 222 16.20 29.60 46.41
N LEU A 223 15.71 29.77 45.18
CA LEU A 223 16.44 29.52 43.94
C LEU A 223 17.56 30.56 43.73
N SER A 224 17.33 31.83 44.09
CA SER A 224 18.36 32.88 44.02
C SER A 224 19.52 32.64 44.99
N LYS A 225 19.25 32.02 46.15
CA LYS A 225 20.25 31.64 47.16
C LYS A 225 21.00 30.34 46.84
N CYS A 226 20.50 29.50 45.94
CA CYS A 226 21.13 28.24 45.53
C CYS A 226 21.72 28.37 44.11
N GLY A 227 23.05 28.33 43.95
CA GLY A 227 23.71 28.42 42.63
C GLY A 227 23.24 27.38 41.59
N LYS A 228 22.68 26.24 42.03
CA LYS A 228 22.06 25.22 41.17
C LYS A 228 20.75 25.68 40.52
N GLY A 229 20.02 26.63 41.12
CA GLY A 229 18.76 27.17 40.59
C GLY A 229 18.95 28.04 39.35
N ARG A 230 20.00 28.87 39.32
CA ARG A 230 20.37 29.66 38.14
C ARG A 230 20.73 28.79 36.94
N GLY A 231 21.44 27.68 37.15
CA GLY A 231 21.77 26.74 36.08
C GLY A 231 20.54 26.06 35.49
N LEU A 232 19.56 25.69 36.32
CA LEU A 232 18.28 25.14 35.84
C LEU A 232 17.45 26.20 35.08
N GLU A 233 17.48 27.46 35.52
CA GLU A 233 16.79 28.55 34.84
C GLU A 233 17.40 28.86 33.46
N GLU A 234 18.73 28.79 33.33
CA GLU A 234 19.41 28.88 32.04
C GLU A 234 19.05 27.72 31.10
N ILE A 235 18.93 26.49 31.63
CA ILE A 235 18.51 25.33 30.85
C ILE A 235 17.05 25.48 30.39
N VAL A 236 16.16 25.95 31.28
CA VAL A 236 14.76 26.21 30.94
C VAL A 236 14.66 27.31 29.88
N LYS A 237 15.42 28.42 30.01
CA LYS A 237 15.47 29.48 29.00
C LYS A 237 15.98 28.97 27.65
N LYS A 238 16.99 28.10 27.65
CA LYS A 238 17.48 27.45 26.41
C LYS A 238 16.38 26.61 25.76
N HIS A 239 15.67 25.78 26.52
CA HIS A 239 14.60 24.95 25.97
C HIS A 239 13.39 25.75 25.52
N VAL A 240 13.03 26.83 26.22
CA VAL A 240 11.95 27.74 25.76
C VAL A 240 12.33 28.41 24.44
N ASN A 241 13.58 28.86 24.30
CA ASN A 241 14.07 29.44 23.05
C ASN A 241 14.12 28.39 21.91
N GLU A 242 14.51 27.15 22.21
CA GLU A 242 14.45 26.03 21.26
C GLU A 242 13.01 25.72 20.84
N LEU A 243 12.06 25.70 21.79
CA LEU A 243 10.65 25.49 21.50
C LEU A 243 10.10 26.60 20.61
N MET A 244 10.36 27.86 20.91
CA MET A 244 9.94 28.99 20.06
C MET A 244 10.54 28.91 18.66
N ARG A 245 11.81 28.49 18.55
CA ARG A 245 12.46 28.26 17.25
C ARG A 245 11.82 27.10 16.49
N LEU A 246 11.48 26.01 17.17
CA LEU A 246 10.82 24.87 16.55
C LEU A 246 9.39 25.21 16.11
N ASP A 247 8.68 26.02 16.88
CA ASP A 247 7.31 26.44 16.58
C ASP A 247 7.29 27.35 15.34
N THR A 248 8.15 28.37 15.30
CA THR A 248 8.32 29.24 14.11
C THR A 248 8.74 28.44 12.86
N VAL A 249 9.61 27.44 13.01
CA VAL A 249 9.97 26.54 11.90
C VAL A 249 8.79 25.66 11.46
N SER A 250 7.95 25.22 12.40
CA SER A 250 6.74 24.44 12.13
C SER A 250 5.72 25.28 11.36
N GLU A 251 5.49 26.53 11.79
CA GLU A 251 4.61 27.47 11.12
C GLU A 251 5.07 27.77 9.69
N LEU A 252 6.36 28.05 9.49
CA LEU A 252 6.94 28.26 8.15
C LEU A 252 6.75 27.04 7.25
N LYS A 253 7.03 25.83 7.74
CA LYS A 253 6.82 24.59 6.97
C LYS A 253 5.36 24.34 6.64
N ASN A 254 4.43 24.70 7.52
CA ASN A 254 3.01 24.58 7.26
C ASN A 254 2.54 25.56 6.17
N LEU A 255 3.12 26.77 6.14
CA LEU A 255 2.89 27.72 5.05
C LEU A 255 3.41 27.17 3.72
N ASP A 256 4.66 26.69 3.68
CA ASP A 256 5.27 26.08 2.48
C ASP A 256 4.44 24.89 1.97
N LEU A 257 3.97 24.01 2.88
CA LEU A 257 3.11 22.88 2.53
C LEU A 257 1.77 23.31 1.93
N ASN A 258 1.19 24.39 2.44
CA ASN A 258 -0.07 24.90 1.90
C ASN A 258 0.11 25.52 0.51
N GLU A 259 1.22 26.21 0.27
CA GLU A 259 1.58 26.72 -1.06
C GLU A 259 1.80 25.58 -2.07
N GLU A 260 2.56 24.55 -1.69
CA GLU A 260 2.79 23.39 -2.55
C GLU A 260 1.50 22.61 -2.84
N ARG A 261 0.62 22.46 -1.86
CA ARG A 261 -0.73 21.88 -2.07
C ARG A 261 -1.56 22.71 -3.05
N ALA A 262 -1.50 24.03 -2.96
CA ALA A 262 -2.20 24.91 -3.89
C ALA A 262 -1.65 24.74 -5.32
N LYS A 263 -0.32 24.72 -5.48
CA LYS A 263 0.34 24.47 -6.78
C LYS A 263 0.00 23.10 -7.34
N GLU A 264 0.01 22.05 -6.51
CA GLU A 264 -0.36 20.69 -6.91
C GLU A 264 -1.82 20.64 -7.40
N SER A 265 -2.74 21.29 -6.69
CA SER A 265 -4.15 21.34 -7.08
C SER A 265 -4.36 22.09 -8.41
N ALA A 266 -3.59 23.15 -8.67
CA ALA A 266 -3.63 23.88 -9.93
C ALA A 266 -3.06 23.03 -11.07
N ALA A 267 -1.91 22.38 -10.86
CA ALA A 267 -1.31 21.47 -11.84
C ALA A 267 -2.24 20.30 -12.18
N ARG A 268 -2.88 19.68 -11.18
CA ARG A 268 -3.87 18.62 -11.39
C ARG A 268 -5.04 19.07 -12.27
N LYS A 269 -5.56 20.29 -12.06
CA LYS A 269 -6.62 20.84 -12.92
C LYS A 269 -6.15 20.99 -14.37
N THR A 270 -4.93 21.52 -14.57
CA THR A 270 -4.37 21.66 -15.94
C THR A 270 -4.14 20.31 -16.62
N VAL A 271 -3.74 19.27 -15.88
CA VAL A 271 -3.58 17.91 -16.43
C VAL A 271 -4.92 17.36 -16.88
N ILE A 272 -5.98 17.50 -16.08
CA ILE A 272 -7.33 17.03 -16.43
C ILE A 272 -7.84 17.77 -17.69
N GLU A 273 -7.62 19.08 -17.78
CA GLU A 273 -7.99 19.87 -18.96
C GLU A 273 -7.23 19.42 -20.23
N LEU A 274 -5.93 19.12 -20.09
CA LEU A 274 -5.11 18.61 -21.20
C LEU A 274 -5.49 17.19 -21.62
N GLU A 275 -5.82 16.33 -20.67
CA GLU A 275 -6.31 14.96 -20.93
C GLU A 275 -7.65 14.99 -21.68
N ALA A 276 -8.57 15.86 -21.27
CA ALA A 276 -9.83 16.07 -21.99
C ALA A 276 -9.59 16.57 -23.43
N ALA A 277 -8.75 17.60 -23.58
CA ALA A 277 -8.41 18.14 -24.91
C ALA A 277 -7.67 17.11 -25.79
N PHE A 278 -6.86 16.23 -25.19
CA PHE A 278 -6.21 15.14 -25.90
C PHE A 278 -7.23 14.11 -26.41
N ASN A 279 -8.17 13.69 -25.54
CA ASN A 279 -9.23 12.75 -25.92
C ASN A 279 -10.09 13.30 -27.07
N ASP A 280 -10.48 14.57 -27.03
CA ASP A 280 -11.22 15.22 -28.11
C ASP A 280 -10.43 15.23 -29.42
N LYS A 281 -9.12 15.54 -29.36
CA LYS A 281 -8.24 15.49 -30.53
C LYS A 281 -8.06 14.08 -31.06
N THR A 282 -7.98 13.05 -30.21
CA THR A 282 -7.90 11.65 -30.66
C THR A 282 -9.18 11.22 -31.37
N PHE A 283 -10.36 11.60 -30.86
CA PHE A 283 -11.62 11.31 -31.52
C PHE A 283 -11.73 11.99 -32.89
N LEU A 284 -11.34 13.27 -32.97
CA LEU A 284 -11.29 13.98 -34.25
C LEU A 284 -10.32 13.32 -35.22
N PHE A 285 -9.13 12.93 -34.75
CA PHE A 285 -8.14 12.23 -35.55
C PHE A 285 -8.64 10.89 -36.08
N ASP A 286 -9.27 10.06 -35.24
CA ASP A 286 -9.80 8.76 -35.64
C ASP A 286 -10.94 8.90 -36.66
N SER A 287 -11.81 9.89 -36.48
CA SER A 287 -12.85 10.21 -37.47
C SER A 287 -12.27 10.66 -38.82
N ALA A 288 -11.22 11.49 -38.80
CA ALA A 288 -10.54 11.96 -40.00
C ALA A 288 -9.73 10.85 -40.67
N LYS A 289 -9.15 9.94 -39.88
CA LYS A 289 -8.44 8.76 -40.39
C LYS A 289 -9.41 7.80 -41.07
N ALA A 290 -10.58 7.55 -40.47
CA ALA A 290 -11.60 6.70 -41.08
C ALA A 290 -12.12 7.26 -42.41
N THR A 291 -12.28 8.58 -42.55
CA THR A 291 -12.65 9.20 -43.84
C THR A 291 -11.51 9.14 -44.85
N TYR A 292 -10.27 9.33 -44.42
CA TYR A 292 -9.08 9.18 -45.26
C TYR A 292 -8.94 7.76 -45.80
N ASP A 293 -9.08 6.74 -44.95
CA ASP A 293 -8.96 5.33 -45.33
C ASP A 293 -10.06 4.94 -46.33
N LYS A 294 -11.31 5.39 -46.13
CA LYS A 294 -12.39 5.23 -47.11
C LYS A 294 -12.10 5.90 -48.45
N ALA A 295 -11.57 7.12 -48.43
CA ALA A 295 -11.19 7.83 -49.64
C ALA A 295 -10.04 7.11 -50.38
N LYS A 296 -9.06 6.58 -49.63
CA LYS A 296 -7.95 5.80 -50.16
C LYS A 296 -8.43 4.50 -50.81
N GLU A 297 -9.33 3.76 -50.17
CA GLU A 297 -9.94 2.57 -50.76
C GLU A 297 -10.69 2.90 -52.06
N ASN A 298 -11.49 3.97 -52.08
CA ASN A 298 -12.19 4.40 -53.29
C ASN A 298 -11.22 4.80 -54.40
N LEU A 299 -10.13 5.49 -54.08
CA LEU A 299 -9.08 5.82 -55.03
C LEU A 299 -8.43 4.57 -55.62
N THR A 300 -8.09 3.57 -54.80
CA THR A 300 -7.51 2.32 -55.29
C THR A 300 -8.46 1.56 -56.23
N LYS A 301 -9.77 1.54 -55.93
CA LYS A 301 -10.78 0.95 -56.81
C LYS A 301 -10.88 1.71 -58.14
N GLN A 302 -10.80 3.05 -58.11
CA GLN A 302 -10.81 3.86 -59.33
C GLN A 302 -9.56 3.63 -60.17
N ILE A 303 -8.37 3.53 -59.55
CA ILE A 303 -7.11 3.22 -60.23
C ILE A 303 -7.22 1.87 -60.94
N GLN A 304 -7.66 0.81 -60.24
CA GLN A 304 -7.87 -0.52 -60.84
C GLN A 304 -8.88 -0.47 -62.00
N SER A 305 -9.97 0.29 -61.87
CA SER A 305 -10.94 0.51 -62.94
C SER A 305 -10.32 1.21 -64.15
N VAL A 306 -9.44 2.20 -63.92
CA VAL A 306 -8.76 2.93 -64.99
C VAL A 306 -7.74 2.02 -65.68
N GLU A 307 -6.93 1.27 -64.93
CA GLU A 307 -5.99 0.28 -65.47
C GLU A 307 -6.69 -0.73 -66.37
N LEU A 308 -7.82 -1.32 -65.92
CA LEU A 308 -8.63 -2.22 -66.74
C LEU A 308 -9.17 -1.56 -68.01
N ARG A 309 -9.57 -0.29 -67.94
CA ARG A 309 -10.04 0.47 -69.11
C ARG A 309 -8.90 0.83 -70.06
N GLU A 310 -7.72 1.14 -69.55
CA GLU A 310 -6.51 1.42 -70.33
C GLU A 310 -6.02 0.16 -71.04
N GLU A 311 -6.00 -0.99 -70.36
CA GLU A 311 -5.72 -2.29 -71.00
C GLU A 311 -6.73 -2.60 -72.11
N LEU A 312 -8.02 -2.35 -71.86
CA LEU A 312 -9.07 -2.53 -72.87
C LEU A 312 -8.87 -1.57 -74.05
N LEU A 313 -8.54 -0.30 -73.80
CA LEU A 313 -8.22 0.65 -74.87
C LEU A 313 -6.97 0.25 -75.64
N GLN A 314 -5.91 -0.21 -74.98
CA GLN A 314 -4.69 -0.67 -75.63
C GLN A 314 -4.96 -1.90 -76.50
N THR A 315 -5.74 -2.88 -76.03
CA THR A 315 -6.11 -4.05 -76.84
C THR A 315 -6.97 -3.68 -78.05
N LEU A 316 -7.90 -2.73 -77.90
CA LEU A 316 -8.68 -2.20 -79.02
C LEU A 316 -7.80 -1.41 -80.02
N GLN A 317 -6.91 -0.55 -79.52
CA GLN A 317 -6.07 0.31 -80.35
C GLN A 317 -4.95 -0.49 -81.04
N ALA A 318 -4.29 -1.42 -80.35
CA ALA A 318 -3.33 -2.35 -80.93
C ALA A 318 -3.97 -3.30 -81.94
N GLY A 319 -5.22 -3.72 -81.69
CA GLY A 319 -6.05 -4.45 -82.65
C GLY A 319 -6.36 -3.68 -83.94
N VAL A 320 -6.27 -2.35 -83.91
CA VAL A 320 -6.42 -1.47 -85.08
C VAL A 320 -5.07 -1.11 -85.72
N THR A 321 -3.95 -1.22 -84.99
CA THR A 321 -2.67 -0.62 -85.43
C THR A 321 -1.47 -1.57 -85.56
N SER A 322 -1.49 -2.84 -85.11
CA SER A 322 -0.31 -3.71 -85.28
C SER A 322 -0.61 -5.18 -85.54
N ARG A 323 0.12 -5.73 -86.54
CA ARG A 323 0.17 -7.14 -86.96
C ARG A 323 0.95 -7.99 -85.93
N ILE A 324 0.42 -8.18 -84.72
CA ILE A 324 1.06 -9.04 -83.71
C ILE A 324 0.04 -10.04 -83.13
N SER A 325 0.33 -11.33 -83.34
CA SER A 325 -0.29 -12.55 -82.78
C SER A 325 -1.82 -12.60 -82.72
N SER A 326 -2.37 -13.19 -83.76
CA SER A 326 -3.78 -13.33 -84.11
C SER A 326 -4.46 -14.55 -83.46
N GLU A 327 -4.86 -14.46 -82.19
CA GLU A 327 -5.80 -15.46 -81.64
C GLU A 327 -6.86 -14.90 -80.67
N ASN A 328 -6.56 -13.81 -79.92
CA ASN A 328 -7.50 -13.24 -78.93
C ASN A 328 -7.97 -11.79 -79.20
N SER A 329 -7.80 -11.26 -80.41
CA SER A 329 -8.29 -9.91 -80.73
C SER A 329 -9.82 -9.86 -80.76
N TYR A 330 -10.44 -8.80 -80.22
CA TYR A 330 -11.88 -8.56 -80.32
C TYR A 330 -12.38 -8.57 -81.78
N GLN A 331 -11.56 -8.13 -82.74
CA GLN A 331 -11.90 -8.24 -84.16
C GLN A 331 -11.89 -9.69 -84.66
N ALA A 332 -10.99 -10.54 -84.15
CA ALA A 332 -10.96 -11.97 -84.48
C ALA A 332 -12.19 -12.69 -83.90
N GLN A 333 -12.52 -12.42 -82.64
CA GLN A 333 -13.75 -12.94 -82.01
C GLN A 333 -15.01 -12.46 -82.74
N LEU A 334 -15.05 -11.21 -83.20
CA LEU A 334 -16.17 -10.67 -83.97
C LEU A 334 -16.26 -11.29 -85.38
N ARG A 335 -15.12 -11.57 -86.02
CA ARG A 335 -15.06 -12.31 -87.29
C ARG A 335 -15.50 -13.75 -87.12
N ASP A 336 -15.10 -14.43 -86.05
CA ASP A 336 -15.51 -15.80 -85.76
C ASP A 336 -16.99 -15.90 -85.38
N ALA A 337 -17.51 -14.95 -84.60
CA ALA A 337 -18.94 -14.85 -84.33
C ALA A 337 -19.74 -14.62 -85.62
N LYS A 338 -19.25 -13.75 -86.53
CA LYS A 338 -19.86 -13.57 -87.86
C LYS A 338 -19.77 -14.84 -88.70
N ARG A 339 -18.64 -15.54 -88.71
CA ARG A 339 -18.48 -16.82 -89.43
C ARG A 339 -19.45 -17.87 -88.91
N ARG A 340 -19.57 -18.03 -87.58
CA ARG A 340 -20.54 -18.94 -86.95
C ARG A 340 -21.99 -18.57 -87.28
N ALA A 341 -22.32 -17.28 -87.30
CA ALA A 341 -23.64 -16.83 -87.73
C ALA A 341 -23.90 -17.19 -89.20
N THR A 342 -22.93 -16.97 -90.08
CA THR A 342 -23.09 -17.31 -91.51
C THR A 342 -23.16 -18.82 -91.77
N THR A 343 -22.43 -19.65 -91.03
CA THR A 343 -22.53 -21.11 -91.17
C THR A 343 -23.87 -21.61 -90.64
N ALA A 344 -24.35 -21.08 -89.52
CA ALA A 344 -25.67 -21.42 -88.99
C ALA A 344 -26.78 -21.03 -89.96
N THR A 345 -26.69 -19.87 -90.62
CA THR A 345 -27.67 -19.49 -91.66
C THR A 345 -27.59 -20.42 -92.89
N MET A 346 -26.39 -20.83 -93.32
CA MET A 346 -26.23 -21.77 -94.43
C MET A 346 -26.80 -23.17 -94.09
N GLU A 347 -26.57 -23.66 -92.87
CA GLU A 347 -27.15 -24.92 -92.39
C GLU A 347 -28.68 -24.85 -92.31
N GLN A 348 -29.21 -23.71 -91.87
CA GLN A 348 -30.65 -23.45 -91.85
C GLN A 348 -31.24 -23.46 -93.27
N GLU A 349 -30.60 -22.83 -94.24
CA GLU A 349 -31.02 -22.86 -95.65
C GLU A 349 -30.95 -24.29 -96.24
N GLN A 350 -29.88 -25.04 -95.96
CA GLN A 350 -29.77 -26.45 -96.38
C GLN A 350 -30.84 -27.34 -95.75
N ALA A 351 -31.18 -27.10 -94.48
CA ALA A 351 -32.28 -27.81 -93.81
C ALA A 351 -33.64 -27.47 -94.44
N ASN A 352 -33.88 -26.20 -94.78
CA ASN A 352 -35.10 -25.77 -95.48
C ASN A 352 -35.23 -26.43 -96.86
N LEU A 353 -34.15 -26.47 -97.65
CA LEU A 353 -34.15 -27.16 -98.95
C LEU A 353 -34.41 -28.67 -98.82
N LYS A 354 -33.88 -29.32 -97.78
CA LYS A 354 -34.20 -30.73 -97.47
C LYS A 354 -35.67 -30.92 -97.11
N ILE A 355 -36.26 -29.97 -96.37
CA ILE A 355 -37.69 -29.99 -96.03
C ILE A 355 -38.56 -29.85 -97.29
N GLU A 356 -38.21 -28.94 -98.21
CA GLU A 356 -38.92 -28.79 -99.49
C GLU A 356 -38.80 -30.02 -100.42
N HIS A 357 -37.70 -30.78 -100.34
CA HIS A 357 -37.47 -31.96 -101.18
C HIS A 357 -38.07 -33.26 -100.60
N LEU A 358 -38.53 -33.26 -99.33
CA LEU A 358 -39.21 -34.40 -98.72
C LEU A 358 -40.60 -34.72 -99.34
N PRO A 359 -41.50 -33.76 -99.64
CA PRO A 359 -42.79 -34.07 -100.27
C PRO A 359 -42.66 -34.68 -101.68
N SER A 360 -41.62 -34.31 -102.44
CA SER A 360 -41.35 -34.90 -103.77
C SER A 360 -40.76 -36.32 -103.72
N ARG A 361 -40.35 -36.79 -102.53
CA ARG A 361 -39.82 -38.16 -102.32
C ARG A 361 -40.86 -39.14 -101.79
N VAL A 362 -41.99 -38.65 -101.27
CA VAL A 362 -43.11 -39.45 -100.74
C VAL A 362 -44.09 -39.91 -101.84
N TYR A 363 -43.99 -39.35 -103.06
CA TYR A 363 -44.86 -39.68 -104.21
C TYR A 363 -44.18 -40.56 -105.29
N ARG A 364 -43.26 -41.45 -104.91
CA ARG A 364 -42.72 -42.50 -105.81
C ARG A 364 -42.95 -43.90 -105.29
#